data_AF-A0A2D4YAN0-F1
#
_entry.id   AF-A0A2D4YAN0-F1
#
_cell.length_a   1.000
_cell.length_b   1.000
_cell.length_c   1.000
_cell.angle_alpha   90.00
_cell.angle_beta   90.00
_cell.angle_gamma   90.00
#
_symmetry.space_group_name_H-M   'P 1'
#
loop_
_entity.id
_entity.type
_entity.pdbx_description
1 polymer ?
#
loop_
_entity_poly.entity_id
_entity_poly.type
_entity_poly.pdbx_seq_one_letter_code
_entity_poly.pdbx_strand_id
1 'polypeptide(L)'
;MKTLSSILFVFYFFIGFSQTSEEIVNISNEFLSTLSEETKSEVLRDFNDSLRTKWTNLPIGLAKRPGKKYGDLSDESKIKFHEVLTTVFSSQGYLKTTSIMQLDDMLNARVDEAIEKKLIKEENISR
;
A
#
# COMPACT_ATOMS: atom_id res chain seq x y z
N MET A 1 -28.72 -36.37 31.87
CA MET A 1 -27.45 -36.42 31.10
C MET A 1 -27.67 -36.48 29.58
N LYS A 2 -28.63 -35.75 29.00
CA LYS A 2 -28.83 -35.69 27.53
C LYS A 2 -28.97 -34.27 26.96
N THR A 3 -28.88 -33.24 27.80
CA THR A 3 -29.03 -31.83 27.38
C THR A 3 -27.71 -31.08 27.31
N LEU A 4 -26.60 -31.66 27.79
CA LEU A 4 -25.27 -31.02 27.74
C LEU A 4 -24.51 -31.30 26.43
N SER A 5 -24.89 -32.35 25.69
CA SER A 5 -24.22 -32.72 24.44
C SER A 5 -24.65 -31.86 23.24
N SER A 6 -25.74 -31.09 23.35
CA SER A 6 -26.24 -30.24 22.26
C SER A 6 -25.60 -28.85 22.22
N ILE A 7 -24.88 -28.44 23.27
CA ILE A 7 -24.19 -27.14 23.31
C ILE A 7 -22.85 -27.20 22.56
N LEU A 8 -22.27 -28.39 22.38
CA LEU A 8 -20.99 -28.57 21.69
C LEU A 8 -21.07 -28.52 20.16
N PHE A 9 -22.28 -28.43 19.58
CA PHE A 9 -22.50 -28.39 18.13
C PHE A 9 -22.72 -26.97 17.58
N VAL A 10 -22.52 -25.94 18.41
CA VAL A 10 -22.56 -24.51 18.01
C VAL A 10 -21.16 -23.89 18.03
N PHE A 11 -20.10 -24.69 17.83
CA PHE A 11 -18.91 -24.19 17.15
C PHE A 11 -19.19 -24.25 15.66
N TYR A 12 -20.11 -23.39 15.22
CA TYR A 12 -20.20 -23.04 13.80
C TYR A 12 -18.81 -22.55 13.43
N PHE A 13 -18.16 -23.29 12.53
CA PHE A 13 -16.91 -22.91 11.89
C PHE A 13 -17.04 -21.44 11.45
N PHE A 14 -16.52 -20.51 12.25
CA PHE A 14 -16.10 -19.22 11.73
C PHE A 14 -14.89 -19.55 10.84
N ILE A 15 -15.17 -19.96 9.61
CA ILE A 15 -14.16 -19.93 8.56
C ILE A 15 -13.80 -18.46 8.46
N GLY A 16 -12.66 -18.09 9.07
CA GLY A 16 -12.09 -16.77 8.84
C GLY A 16 -11.86 -16.66 7.35
N PHE A 17 -12.60 -15.77 6.68
CA PHE A 17 -12.32 -15.43 5.30
C PHE A 17 -10.98 -14.70 5.30
N SER A 18 -9.94 -15.45 4.93
CA SER A 18 -8.63 -14.92 4.60
C SER A 18 -8.49 -14.95 3.10
N GLN A 19 -7.88 -13.92 2.55
CA GLN A 19 -7.42 -13.92 1.17
C GLN A 19 -6.48 -15.12 0.95
N THR A 20 -6.59 -15.75 -0.21
CA THR A 20 -5.72 -16.86 -0.60
C THR A 20 -4.46 -16.34 -1.28
N SER A 21 -3.39 -17.13 -1.29
CA SER A 21 -2.18 -16.78 -2.06
C SER A 21 -2.48 -16.67 -3.56
N GLU A 22 -3.39 -17.49 -4.08
CA GLU A 22 -3.83 -17.44 -5.48
C GLU A 22 -4.54 -16.12 -5.80
N GLU A 23 -5.44 -15.68 -4.92
CA GLU A 23 -6.15 -14.40 -5.07
C GLU A 23 -5.19 -13.21 -5.05
N ILE A 24 -4.24 -13.18 -4.10
CA ILE A 24 -3.22 -12.13 -4.04
C ILE A 24 -2.36 -12.12 -5.31
N VAL A 25 -1.94 -13.30 -5.80
CA VAL A 25 -1.13 -13.41 -7.03
C VAL A 25 -1.92 -12.89 -8.23
N ASN A 26 -3.19 -13.26 -8.37
CA ASN A 26 -4.03 -12.84 -9.47
C ASN A 26 -4.20 -11.32 -9.50
N ILE A 27 -4.60 -10.70 -8.38
CA ILE A 27 -4.82 -9.25 -8.34
C ILE A 27 -3.51 -8.46 -8.49
N SER A 28 -2.40 -9.01 -8.00
CA SER A 28 -1.07 -8.41 -8.22
C SER A 28 -0.68 -8.45 -9.70
N ASN A 29 -0.94 -9.56 -10.40
CA ASN A 29 -0.69 -9.67 -11.83
C ASN A 29 -1.61 -8.74 -12.66
N GLU A 30 -2.85 -8.55 -12.23
CA GLU A 30 -3.74 -7.55 -12.83
C GLU A 30 -3.21 -6.12 -12.66
N PHE A 31 -2.67 -5.76 -11.50
CA PHE A 31 -1.99 -4.48 -11.34
C PHE A 31 -0.76 -4.38 -12.25
N LEU A 32 0.11 -5.40 -12.26
CA LEU A 32 1.32 -5.41 -13.08
C LEU A 32 1.01 -5.33 -14.58
N SER A 33 -0.11 -5.87 -15.05
CA SER A 33 -0.49 -5.82 -16.47
C SER A 33 -0.80 -4.40 -16.96
N THR A 34 -1.19 -3.49 -16.06
CA THR A 34 -1.41 -2.06 -16.39
C THR A 34 -0.11 -1.26 -16.58
N LEU A 35 1.03 -1.81 -16.17
CA LEU A 35 2.31 -1.10 -16.17
C LEU A 35 3.03 -1.26 -17.52
N SER A 36 3.70 -0.20 -17.97
CA SER A 36 4.65 -0.27 -19.08
C SER A 36 5.85 -1.17 -18.72
N GLU A 37 6.53 -1.73 -19.72
CA GLU A 37 7.74 -2.54 -19.48
C GLU A 37 8.84 -1.76 -18.75
N GLU A 38 8.97 -0.46 -19.05
CA GLU A 38 9.86 0.43 -18.31
C GLU A 38 9.48 0.50 -16.82
N THR A 39 8.21 0.75 -16.52
CA THR A 39 7.74 0.84 -15.12
C THR A 39 7.83 -0.51 -14.40
N LYS A 40 7.57 -1.62 -15.10
CA LYS A 40 7.75 -2.98 -14.56
C LYS A 40 9.19 -3.21 -14.11
N SER A 41 10.17 -2.74 -14.87
CA SER A 41 11.59 -2.85 -14.51
C SER A 41 11.96 -2.06 -13.25
N GLU A 42 11.17 -1.03 -12.88
CA GLU A 42 11.38 -0.26 -11.64
C GLU A 42 10.81 -0.97 -10.41
N VAL A 43 9.69 -1.69 -10.56
CA VAL A 43 8.91 -2.28 -9.45
C VAL A 43 9.18 -3.76 -9.22
N LEU A 44 9.51 -4.53 -10.26
CA LEU A 44 9.82 -5.95 -10.16
C LEU A 44 11.29 -6.14 -9.79
N ARG A 45 11.54 -7.09 -8.88
CA ARG A 45 12.88 -7.46 -8.42
C ARG A 45 12.99 -8.96 -8.25
N ASP A 46 14.22 -9.46 -8.35
CA ASP A 46 14.51 -10.85 -8.03
C ASP A 46 14.18 -11.15 -6.57
N PHE A 47 13.70 -12.37 -6.31
CA PHE A 47 13.37 -12.82 -4.96
C PHE A 47 14.57 -12.71 -3.98
N ASN A 48 15.80 -12.80 -4.51
CA ASN A 48 17.04 -12.69 -3.75
C ASN A 48 17.71 -11.31 -3.82
N ASP A 49 17.00 -10.26 -4.28
CA ASP A 49 17.52 -8.89 -4.30
C ASP A 49 17.95 -8.46 -2.87
N SER A 50 19.13 -7.85 -2.77
CA SER A 50 19.71 -7.39 -1.51
C SER A 50 18.85 -6.37 -0.75
N LEU A 51 17.94 -5.68 -1.44
CA LEU A 51 17.01 -4.71 -0.86
C LEU A 51 15.91 -5.38 0.00
N ARG A 52 15.66 -6.68 -0.16
CA ARG A 52 14.66 -7.43 0.64
C ARG A 52 14.86 -7.29 2.14
N THR A 53 16.09 -7.03 2.58
CA THR A 53 16.46 -6.87 4.00
C THR A 53 16.86 -5.44 4.37
N LYS A 54 16.79 -4.48 3.43
CA LYS A 54 17.27 -3.10 3.62
C LYS A 54 16.11 -2.10 3.66
N TRP A 55 15.14 -2.35 4.54
CA TRP A 55 14.05 -1.41 4.77
C TRP A 55 14.52 -0.19 5.59
N THR A 56 13.99 1.00 5.27
CA THR A 56 14.29 2.25 5.96
C THR A 56 13.02 3.06 6.14
N ASN A 57 12.88 3.68 7.31
CA ASN A 57 11.83 4.64 7.62
C ASN A 57 12.29 6.10 7.51
N LEU A 58 13.48 6.33 6.96
CA LEU A 58 14.01 7.68 6.81
C LEU A 58 13.21 8.49 5.76
N PRO A 59 13.10 9.82 5.93
CA PRO A 59 12.53 10.72 4.94
C PRO A 59 13.20 10.62 3.56
N ILE A 60 12.47 11.04 2.51
CA ILE A 60 13.06 11.26 1.18
C ILE A 60 14.20 12.27 1.32
N GLY A 61 15.32 12.04 0.64
CA GLY A 61 16.53 12.86 0.73
C GLY A 61 17.60 12.34 1.70
N LEU A 62 17.20 11.61 2.75
CA LEU A 62 18.13 10.91 3.64
C LEU A 62 18.38 9.46 3.23
N ALA A 63 17.39 8.84 2.59
CA ALA A 63 17.53 7.54 1.96
C ALA A 63 16.73 7.47 0.65
N LYS A 64 17.28 6.77 -0.36
CA LYS A 64 16.57 6.54 -1.62
C LYS A 64 15.45 5.54 -1.40
N ARG A 65 14.24 5.88 -1.85
CA ARG A 65 13.11 4.94 -1.93
C ARG A 65 13.18 4.18 -3.25
N PRO A 66 13.42 2.87 -3.24
CA PRO A 66 13.42 2.07 -4.47
C PRO A 66 11.99 1.90 -5.00
N GLY A 67 11.85 1.73 -6.31
CA GLY A 67 10.56 1.53 -6.98
C GLY A 67 9.97 2.81 -7.58
N LYS A 68 8.74 2.70 -8.08
CA LYS A 68 7.96 3.79 -8.68
C LYS A 68 7.23 4.58 -7.60
N LYS A 69 7.16 5.91 -7.73
CA LYS A 69 6.27 6.73 -6.88
C LYS A 69 4.81 6.46 -7.28
N TYR A 70 3.94 6.28 -6.29
CA TYR A 70 2.50 6.07 -6.53
C TYR A 70 1.85 7.21 -7.35
N GLY A 71 2.27 8.47 -7.10
CA GLY A 71 1.76 9.64 -7.82
C GLY A 71 2.01 9.59 -9.34
N ASP A 72 3.09 8.90 -9.76
CA ASP A 72 3.52 8.81 -11.15
C ASP A 72 2.81 7.67 -11.93
N LEU A 73 1.93 6.91 -11.27
CA LEU A 73 1.12 5.88 -11.92
C LEU A 73 -0.02 6.49 -12.74
N SER A 74 -0.42 5.81 -13.81
CA SER A 74 -1.64 6.14 -14.56
C SER A 74 -2.88 5.93 -13.69
N ASP A 75 -4.00 6.55 -14.08
CA ASP A 75 -5.26 6.38 -13.35
C ASP A 75 -5.73 4.92 -13.34
N GLU A 76 -5.54 4.20 -14.46
CA GLU A 76 -5.82 2.76 -14.56
C GLU A 76 -4.98 1.94 -13.56
N SER A 77 -3.67 2.19 -13.51
CA SER A 77 -2.78 1.53 -12.57
C SER A 77 -3.11 1.86 -11.11
N LYS A 78 -3.53 3.09 -10.83
CA LYS A 78 -3.98 3.48 -9.48
C LYS A 78 -5.23 2.70 -9.07
N ILE A 79 -6.22 2.55 -9.95
CA ILE A 79 -7.41 1.74 -9.68
C ILE A 79 -7.02 0.30 -9.33
N LYS A 80 -6.21 -0.34 -10.17
CA LYS A 80 -5.75 -1.72 -9.91
C LYS A 80 -4.88 -1.84 -8.66
N PHE A 81 -4.09 -0.82 -8.33
CA PHE A 81 -3.35 -0.79 -7.06
C PHE A 81 -4.29 -0.76 -5.86
N HIS A 82 -5.39 0.02 -5.92
CA HIS A 82 -6.40 0.01 -4.85
C HIS A 82 -7.09 -1.34 -4.72
N GLU A 83 -7.35 -2.05 -5.82
CA GLU A 83 -7.88 -3.42 -5.76
C GLU A 83 -6.93 -4.35 -4.97
N VAL A 84 -5.62 -4.30 -5.24
CA VAL A 84 -4.60 -5.03 -4.45
C VAL A 84 -4.72 -4.67 -2.96
N LEU A 85 -4.82 -3.38 -2.61
CA LEU A 85 -4.95 -2.96 -1.22
C LEU A 85 -6.22 -3.51 -0.56
N THR A 86 -7.36 -3.50 -1.27
CA THR A 86 -8.63 -4.01 -0.74
C THR A 86 -8.66 -5.53 -0.58
N THR A 87 -7.90 -6.27 -1.39
CA THR A 87 -7.74 -7.72 -1.27
C THR A 87 -6.80 -8.09 -0.12
N VAL A 88 -5.70 -7.35 0.04
CA VAL A 88 -4.66 -7.67 1.04
C VAL A 88 -5.04 -7.21 2.45
N PHE A 89 -5.72 -6.07 2.56
CA PHE A 89 -6.08 -5.49 3.86
C PHE A 89 -7.53 -5.74 4.24
N SER A 90 -7.78 -5.80 5.55
CA SER A 90 -9.14 -5.61 6.07
C SER A 90 -9.66 -4.22 5.72
N SER A 91 -10.98 -4.01 5.78
CA SER A 91 -11.58 -2.70 5.53
C SER A 91 -10.99 -1.58 6.40
N GLN A 92 -10.62 -1.91 7.64
CA GLN A 92 -9.94 -0.97 8.55
C GLN A 92 -8.49 -0.69 8.13
N GLY A 93 -7.76 -1.71 7.66
CA GLY A 93 -6.41 -1.55 7.13
C GLY A 93 -6.38 -0.71 5.85
N TYR A 94 -7.34 -0.94 4.95
CA TYR A 94 -7.51 -0.14 3.75
C TYR A 94 -7.83 1.32 4.09
N LEU A 95 -8.82 1.56 4.96
CA LEU A 95 -9.20 2.91 5.40
C LEU A 95 -8.02 3.67 6.00
N LYS A 96 -7.22 3.02 6.86
CA LYS A 96 -6.02 3.64 7.45
C LYS A 96 -4.99 4.01 6.38
N THR A 97 -4.73 3.10 5.45
CA THR A 97 -3.74 3.30 4.37
C THR A 97 -4.12 4.48 3.49
N THR A 98 -5.37 4.53 3.01
CA THR A 98 -5.83 5.63 2.15
C THR A 98 -5.97 6.95 2.90
N SER A 99 -6.32 6.91 4.19
CA SER A 99 -6.33 8.11 5.03
C SER A 99 -4.93 8.70 5.22
N ILE A 100 -3.89 7.86 5.36
CA ILE A 100 -2.50 8.32 5.43
C ILE A 100 -2.10 9.01 4.12
N MET A 101 -2.42 8.41 2.97
CA MET A 101 -2.14 9.01 1.66
C MET A 101 -2.79 10.38 1.51
N GLN A 102 -4.07 10.50 1.90
CA GLN A 102 -4.79 11.77 1.85
C GLN A 102 -4.20 12.81 2.81
N LEU A 103 -3.79 12.40 4.02
CA LEU A 103 -3.12 13.28 4.97
C LEU A 103 -1.77 13.77 4.45
N ASP A 104 -1.01 12.93 3.75
CA ASP A 104 0.25 13.31 3.10
C ASP A 104 0.00 14.35 1.99
N ASP A 105 -1.04 14.18 1.17
CA ASP A 105 -1.43 15.18 0.16
C ASP A 105 -1.82 16.53 0.79
N MET A 106 -2.61 16.48 1.87
CA MET A 106 -2.97 17.69 2.63
C MET A 106 -1.73 18.35 3.24
N LEU A 107 -0.81 17.58 3.80
CA LEU A 107 0.44 18.09 4.36
C LEU A 107 1.27 18.78 3.28
N ASN A 108 1.43 18.14 2.12
CA ASN A 108 2.18 18.72 0.99
C ASN A 108 1.57 20.07 0.55
N ALA A 109 0.25 20.13 0.40
CA ALA A 109 -0.44 21.38 0.05
C ALA A 109 -0.21 22.51 1.08
N ARG A 110 -0.17 22.19 2.38
CA ARG A 110 0.14 23.18 3.43
C ARG A 110 1.60 23.63 3.41
N VAL A 111 2.52 22.73 3.06
CA VAL A 111 3.93 23.09 2.87
C VAL A 111 4.09 24.02 1.67
N ASP A 112 3.41 23.73 0.54
CA ASP A 112 3.39 24.62 -0.63
C ASP A 112 2.87 26.01 -0.27
N GLU A 113 1.73 26.09 0.42
CA GLU A 113 1.17 27.36 0.89
C GLU A 113 2.14 28.13 1.80
N ALA A 114 2.86 27.44 2.69
CA ALA A 114 3.84 28.05 3.57
C ALA A 114 5.07 28.58 2.82
N ILE A 115 5.50 27.90 1.76
CA ILE A 115 6.58 28.34 0.86
C ILE A 115 6.13 29.59 0.10
N GLU A 116 4.92 29.59 -0.48
CA GLU A 116 4.36 30.75 -1.18
C GLU A 116 4.27 31.98 -0.28
N LYS A 117 3.88 31.78 0.98
CA LYS A 117 3.83 32.82 2.02
C LYS A 117 5.19 33.22 2.58
N LYS A 118 6.29 32.60 2.11
CA LYS A 118 7.67 32.82 2.57
C LYS A 118 7.86 32.54 4.07
N LEU A 119 7.01 31.70 4.66
CA LEU A 119 7.15 31.25 6.05
C LEU A 119 8.20 30.15 6.16
N ILE A 120 8.39 29.39 5.08
CA ILE A 120 9.39 28.35 4.93
C ILE A 120 10.14 28.60 3.63
N LYS A 121 11.44 28.31 3.60
CA LYS A 121 12.23 28.34 2.37
C LYS A 121 12.27 26.96 1.73
N GLU A 122 12.14 26.89 0.41
CA GLU A 122 12.09 25.63 -0.34
C GLU A 122 13.35 24.79 -0.13
N GLU A 123 14.53 25.41 0.01
CA GLU A 123 15.78 24.69 0.25
C GLU A 123 15.80 23.90 1.58
N ASN A 124 14.87 24.19 2.50
CA ASN A 124 14.78 23.51 3.78
C ASN A 124 13.87 22.27 3.75
N ILE A 125 13.19 21.99 2.63
CA ILE A 125 12.28 20.84 2.50
C ILE A 125 12.96 19.75 1.66
N SER A 126 13.05 18.54 2.23
CA SER A 126 13.53 17.36 1.51
C SER A 126 12.39 16.71 0.71
N ARG A 127 12.22 17.12 -0.56
CA ARG A 127 11.25 16.52 -1.51
C ARG A 127 11.88 15.48 -2.43
#